data_AF-A0A935MMW5-F1
#
_entry.id   AF-A0A935MMW5-F1
#
_cell.length_a   1.000
_cell.length_b   1.000
_cell.length_c   1.000
_cell.angle_alpha   90.00
_cell.angle_beta   90.00
_cell.angle_gamma   90.00
#
_symmetry.space_group_name_H-M   'P 1'
#
loop_
_entity.id
_entity.type
_entity.pdbx_description
1 polymer ?
#
loop_
_entity_poly.entity_id
_entity_poly.type
_entity_poly.pdbx_seq_one_letter_code
_entity_poly.pdbx_strand_id
1 'polypeptide(L)'
;MSYYQKHIFFCVNQRENGERCCNNHHAQAMRDYAKDRIKTLKLSGKGKIRVNNAGCLDRCNEGPVIVIYPDNVWYTYVDQEDIDEIIEEHLINSRIVDRLKI
;
A
#
# COMPACT_ATOMS: atom_id res chain seq x y z
N MET A 1 -21.98 -8.25 4.75
CA MET A 1 -20.69 -7.85 5.37
C MET A 1 -19.60 -8.01 4.33
N SER A 2 -18.67 -7.05 4.22
CA SER A 2 -17.54 -7.16 3.27
C SER A 2 -16.65 -8.36 3.63
N TYR A 3 -16.10 -9.07 2.63
CA TYR A 3 -15.19 -10.20 2.87
C TYR A 3 -13.87 -9.75 3.51
N TYR A 4 -13.44 -8.51 3.25
CA TYR A 4 -12.29 -7.86 3.89
C TYR A 4 -12.73 -6.50 4.47
N GLN A 5 -12.15 -6.11 5.60
CA GLN A 5 -12.41 -4.80 6.21
C GLN A 5 -11.73 -3.68 5.41
N LYS A 6 -10.46 -3.89 5.02
CA LYS A 6 -9.69 -2.95 4.19
C LYS A 6 -8.90 -3.67 3.11
N HIS A 7 -8.77 -3.02 1.97
CA HIS A 7 -7.84 -3.39 0.91
C HIS A 7 -6.77 -2.33 0.79
N ILE A 8 -5.51 -2.73 0.82
CA ILE A 8 -4.38 -1.88 0.44
C ILE A 8 -3.84 -2.39 -0.89
N PHE A 9 -3.82 -1.52 -1.89
CA PHE A 9 -3.30 -1.80 -3.22
C PHE A 9 -1.97 -1.09 -3.38
N PHE A 10 -0.92 -1.85 -3.70
CA PHE A 10 0.38 -1.32 -4.07
C PHE A 10 0.49 -1.30 -5.59
N CYS A 11 0.79 -0.15 -6.18
CA CYS A 11 1.18 -0.10 -7.59
C CYS A 11 2.55 -0.75 -7.73
N VAL A 12 2.60 -1.93 -8.35
CA VAL A 12 3.86 -2.68 -8.59
C VAL A 12 4.21 -2.70 -10.08
N ASN A 13 3.64 -1.77 -10.85
CA ASN A 13 3.85 -1.71 -12.29
C ASN A 13 5.31 -1.43 -12.63
N GLN A 14 5.89 -2.27 -13.50
CA GLN A 14 7.19 -2.05 -14.15
C GLN A 14 6.96 -1.63 -15.60
N ARG A 15 7.72 -0.65 -16.10
CA ARG A 15 7.78 -0.31 -17.53
C ARG A 15 9.15 -0.69 -18.08
N GLU A 16 9.18 -1.31 -19.26
CA GLU A 16 10.43 -1.77 -19.91
C GLU A 16 11.16 -0.64 -20.67
N ASN A 17 10.43 0.39 -21.08
CA ASN A 17 10.95 1.55 -21.83
C ASN A 17 11.68 2.58 -20.95
N GLY A 18 11.89 2.32 -19.66
CA GLY A 18 12.58 3.21 -18.72
C GLY A 18 11.74 4.40 -18.22
N GLU A 19 10.48 4.52 -18.61
CA GLU A 19 9.59 5.56 -18.08
C GLU A 19 9.37 5.42 -16.57
N ARG A 20 9.00 6.54 -15.94
CA ARG A 20 8.71 6.57 -14.49
C ARG A 20 7.58 5.60 -14.14
N CYS A 21 7.88 4.69 -13.23
CA CYS A 21 6.91 3.73 -12.71
C CYS A 21 7.24 3.39 -11.24
N CYS A 22 6.25 2.89 -10.50
CA CYS A 22 6.40 2.64 -9.07
C CYS A 22 7.42 1.54 -8.77
N ASN A 23 7.56 0.55 -9.64
CA ASN A 23 8.49 -0.55 -9.37
C ASN A 23 9.97 -0.16 -9.52
N ASN A 24 10.28 0.98 -10.17
CA ASN A 24 11.62 1.57 -10.11
C ASN A 24 12.01 2.02 -8.68
N HIS A 25 11.04 2.15 -7.78
CA HIS A 25 11.23 2.46 -6.36
C HIS A 25 11.02 1.22 -5.48
N HIS A 26 11.29 0.01 -6.01
CA HIS A 26 11.16 -1.26 -5.29
C HIS A 26 9.75 -1.55 -4.73
N ALA A 27 8.70 -1.06 -5.40
CA ALA A 27 7.33 -1.19 -4.90
C ALA A 27 6.88 -2.65 -4.66
N GLN A 28 7.32 -3.62 -5.47
CA GLN A 28 7.03 -5.03 -5.23
C GLN A 28 7.62 -5.51 -3.89
N ALA A 29 8.83 -5.09 -3.54
CA ALA A 29 9.45 -5.46 -2.27
C ALA A 29 8.70 -4.86 -1.07
N MET A 30 8.28 -3.59 -1.16
CA MET A 30 7.50 -2.93 -0.10
C MET A 30 6.11 -3.54 0.07
N ARG A 31 5.47 -3.96 -1.02
CA ARG A 31 4.24 -4.73 -0.97
C ARG A 31 4.42 -6.05 -0.23
N ASP A 32 5.49 -6.79 -0.53
CA ASP A 32 5.74 -8.11 0.06
C ASP A 32 6.08 -8.00 1.55
N TYR A 33 6.88 -7.00 1.91
CA TYR A 33 7.09 -6.59 3.29
C TYR A 33 5.76 -6.30 4.02
N ALA A 34 4.89 -5.45 3.46
CA ALA A 34 3.59 -5.13 4.05
C ALA A 34 2.72 -6.37 4.24
N LYS A 35 2.73 -7.29 3.26
CA LYS A 35 1.98 -8.55 3.33
C LYS A 35 2.47 -9.43 4.48
N ASP A 36 3.77 -9.55 4.67
CA ASP A 36 4.34 -10.37 5.74
C ASP A 36 4.16 -9.72 7.13
N ARG A 37 4.22 -8.39 7.20
CA ARG A 37 3.89 -7.62 8.40
C ARG A 37 2.43 -7.84 8.83
N ILE A 38 1.48 -7.70 7.91
CA ILE A 38 0.05 -7.95 8.17
C ILE A 38 -0.23 -9.40 8.61
N LYS A 39 0.47 -10.40 8.04
CA LYS A 39 0.36 -11.80 8.51
C LYS A 39 0.91 -11.97 9.92
N THR A 40 2.07 -11.38 10.21
CA THR A 40 2.76 -11.47 11.51
C THR A 40 1.90 -10.87 12.63
N LEU A 41 1.24 -9.75 12.35
CA LEU A 41 0.28 -9.10 13.23
C LEU A 41 -1.06 -9.86 13.34
N LYS A 42 -1.21 -11.01 12.64
CA LYS A 42 -2.44 -11.80 12.54
C LYS A 42 -3.62 -10.98 12.00
N LEU A 43 -3.34 -10.01 11.13
CA LEU A 43 -4.31 -9.11 10.50
C LEU A 43 -4.71 -9.55 9.08
N SER A 44 -4.22 -10.68 8.59
CA SER A 44 -4.64 -11.25 7.31
C SER A 44 -5.82 -12.22 7.45
N GLY A 45 -6.72 -12.24 6.45
CA GLY A 45 -7.79 -13.25 6.32
C GLY A 45 -9.18 -12.65 6.25
N LYS A 46 -10.21 -13.53 6.31
CA LYS A 46 -11.62 -13.14 6.24
C LYS A 46 -11.96 -12.10 7.32
N GLY A 47 -12.58 -11.00 6.90
CA GLY A 47 -12.99 -9.89 7.75
C GLY A 47 -11.86 -8.95 8.18
N LYS A 48 -10.65 -9.11 7.64
CA LYS A 48 -9.47 -8.31 8.02
C LYS A 48 -8.86 -7.57 6.82
N ILE A 49 -7.54 -7.39 6.80
CA ILE A 49 -6.84 -6.60 5.79
C ILE A 49 -6.34 -7.51 4.66
N ARG A 50 -6.50 -7.02 3.43
CA ARG A 50 -5.95 -7.65 2.22
C ARG A 50 -4.91 -6.75 1.55
N VAL A 51 -3.68 -7.25 1.43
CA VAL A 51 -2.60 -6.62 0.64
C VAL A 51 -2.63 -7.13 -0.80
N ASN A 52 -2.83 -6.22 -1.75
CA ASN A 52 -3.00 -6.51 -3.17
C ASN A 52 -1.89 -5.89 -4.02
N ASN A 53 -1.61 -6.53 -5.15
CA ASN A 53 -0.89 -5.91 -6.24
C ASN A 53 -1.87 -5.13 -7.10
N ALA A 54 -1.43 -4.00 -7.64
CA ALA A 54 -2.11 -3.27 -8.69
C ALA A 54 -1.14 -3.00 -9.85
N GLY A 55 -1.71 -2.86 -11.05
CA GLY A 55 -1.02 -2.27 -12.19
C GLY A 55 -0.82 -0.76 -12.00
N CYS A 56 -0.55 -0.05 -13.10
CA CYS A 56 -0.47 1.42 -13.07
C CYS A 56 -1.77 2.01 -12.50
N LEU A 57 -1.63 2.94 -11.56
CA LEU A 57 -2.76 3.69 -10.97
C LEU A 57 -2.80 5.15 -11.48
N ASP A 58 -2.11 5.43 -12.58
CA ASP A 58 -2.01 6.74 -13.26
C ASP A 58 -1.48 7.91 -12.41
N ARG A 59 -0.93 7.62 -11.23
CA ARG A 59 -0.25 8.58 -10.34
C ARG A 59 1.28 8.39 -10.33
N CYS A 60 1.88 8.06 -11.47
CA CYS A 60 3.34 7.80 -11.56
C CYS A 60 4.18 8.99 -11.06
N ASN A 61 3.69 10.22 -11.19
CA ASN A 61 4.40 11.43 -10.74
C ASN A 61 4.52 11.55 -9.21
N GLU A 62 3.75 10.75 -8.47
CA GLU A 62 3.72 10.68 -7.02
C GLU A 62 4.20 9.31 -6.52
N GLY A 63 4.67 8.46 -7.45
CA GLY A 63 5.12 7.11 -7.19
C GLY A 63 6.35 7.04 -6.27
N PRO A 64 6.47 5.97 -5.47
CA PRO A 64 5.58 4.80 -5.45
C PRO A 64 4.25 5.11 -4.73
N VAL A 65 3.14 4.52 -5.20
CA VAL A 65 1.81 4.82 -4.67
C VAL A 65 1.10 3.60 -4.11
N ILE A 66 0.37 3.83 -3.01
CA ILE A 66 -0.66 2.92 -2.52
C ILE A 66 -2.02 3.61 -2.44
N VAL A 67 -3.08 2.81 -2.47
CA VAL A 67 -4.44 3.26 -2.13
C VAL A 67 -5.11 2.28 -1.17
N ILE A 68 -5.80 2.82 -0.17
CA ILE A 68 -6.55 2.05 0.83
C ILE A 68 -8.05 2.26 0.63
N TYR A 69 -8.77 1.16 0.43
CA TYR A 69 -10.24 1.11 0.37
C TYR A 69 -10.82 0.38 1.59
N PRO A 70 -12.05 0.74 2.03
CA PRO A 70 -12.99 1.67 1.40
C PRO A 70 -12.70 3.16 1.62
N ASP A 71 -11.69 3.49 2.44
CA ASP A 71 -11.40 4.86 2.90
C ASP A 71 -11.01 5.84 1.76
N ASN A 72 -10.63 5.32 0.58
CA ASN A 72 -10.18 6.07 -0.59
C ASN A 72 -9.05 7.06 -0.26
N VAL A 73 -8.07 6.59 0.51
CA VAL A 73 -6.88 7.37 0.89
C VAL A 73 -5.68 6.87 0.13
N TRP A 74 -4.90 7.80 -0.40
CA TRP A 74 -3.73 7.55 -1.22
C TRP A 74 -2.49 7.99 -0.47
N TYR A 75 -1.42 7.21 -0.56
CA TYR A 75 -0.13 7.54 0.03
C TYR A 75 1.01 7.32 -0.94
N THR A 76 2.07 8.09 -0.74
CA THR A 76 3.43 7.73 -1.16
C THR A 76 4.24 7.22 0.03
N TYR A 77 5.42 6.65 -0.23
CA TYR A 77 6.31 6.10 0.80
C TYR A 77 7.74 6.00 0.27
N VAL A 78 8.71 5.98 1.17
CA VAL A 78 10.14 5.90 0.85
C VAL A 78 10.74 4.57 1.31
N ASP A 79 10.37 4.09 2.50
CA ASP A 79 11.02 2.97 3.18
C ASP A 79 10.02 2.07 3.92
N GLN A 80 10.52 1.14 4.75
CA GLN A 80 9.68 0.21 5.50
C GLN A 80 8.99 0.88 6.69
N GLU A 81 9.63 1.89 7.26
CA GLU A 81 9.13 2.69 8.38
C GLU A 81 7.85 3.45 7.99
N ASP A 82 7.82 4.03 6.80
CA ASP A 82 6.61 4.63 6.23
C ASP A 82 5.47 3.61 6.08
N ILE A 83 5.79 2.38 5.64
CA ILE A 83 4.80 1.30 5.51
C ILE A 83 4.30 0.84 6.88
N ASP A 84 5.18 0.72 7.87
CA ASP A 84 4.82 0.39 9.25
C ASP A 84 3.90 1.47 9.85
N GLU A 85 4.19 2.76 9.64
CA GLU A 85 3.35 3.86 10.10
C GLU A 85 1.95 3.82 9.45
N ILE A 86 1.86 3.56 8.14
CA ILE A 86 0.55 3.40 7.47
C ILE A 86 -0.22 2.20 8.01
N ILE A 87 0.46 1.08 8.31
CA ILE A 87 -0.19 -0.09 8.90
C ILE A 87 -0.70 0.24 10.30
N GLU A 88 0.13 0.83 11.15
CA GLU A 88 -0.20 1.11 12.54
C GLU A 88 -1.27 2.21 12.66
N GLU A 89 -1.06 3.34 12.02
CA GLU A 89 -1.97 4.48 12.13
C GLU A 89 -3.25 4.24 11.32
N HIS A 90 -3.14 3.90 10.04
CA HIS A 90 -4.33 3.88 9.19
C HIS A 90 -5.04 2.53 9.19
N LEU A 91 -4.32 1.42 9.06
CA LEU A 91 -4.98 0.12 8.95
C LEU A 91 -5.47 -0.41 10.29
N ILE A 92 -4.73 -0.18 11.38
CA ILE A 92 -5.10 -0.62 12.74
C ILE A 92 -5.91 0.47 13.46
N ASN A 93 -5.36 1.68 13.55
CA ASN A 93 -5.94 2.73 14.39
C ASN A 93 -6.95 3.64 13.67
N SER A 94 -7.12 3.47 12.35
CA SER A 94 -8.00 4.31 11.51
C SER A 94 -7.68 5.81 11.57
N ARG A 95 -6.41 6.18 11.77
CA ARG A 95 -5.87 7.54 11.69
C ARG A 95 -5.08 7.73 10.41
N ILE A 96 -5.28 8.85 9.74
CA ILE A 96 -4.62 9.15 8.47
C ILE A 96 -3.20 9.65 8.73
N VAL A 97 -2.23 9.17 7.93
CA VAL A 97 -0.84 9.62 7.99
C VAL A 97 -0.65 10.81 7.05
N ASP A 98 -1.08 12.00 7.47
CA ASP A 98 -1.15 13.18 6.58
C ASP A 98 0.19 13.53 5.90
N ARG A 99 1.33 13.24 6.54
CA ARG A 99 2.67 13.49 5.96
C ARG A 99 2.98 12.65 4.72
N LEU A 100 2.33 11.49 4.56
CA LEU A 100 2.54 10.57 3.44
C LEU A 100 1.42 10.67 2.39
N LYS A 101 0.35 11.40 2.70
CA LYS A 101 -0.86 11.44 1.89
C LYS A 101 -0.62 12.24 0.60
N ILE A 102 -1.21 11.77 -0.51
CA ILE A 102 -1.15 12.40 -1.84
C ILE A 102 -2.52 12.60 -2.46
#